data_AF-A0A645JKH5-F1
#
_entry.id   AF-A0A645JKH5-F1
#
_cell.length_a   1.000
_cell.length_b   1.000
_cell.length_c   1.000
_cell.angle_alpha   90.00
_cell.angle_beta   90.00
_cell.angle_gamma   90.00
#
_symmetry.space_group_name_H-M   'P 1'
#
loop_
_entity.id
_entity.type
_entity.pdbx_description
1 polymer ?
#
loop_
_entity_poly.entity_id
_entity_poly.type
_entity_poly.pdbx_seq_one_letter_code
_entity_poly.pdbx_strand_id
1 'polypeptide(L)'
;MHVQWDATCEGKATLHDQVMILACNLEKKSVVYDLYTGKRGSLASQLQLPSQWQGDTVEVYIAFMSANDFNLVSYSQYAGRHRVGV
;
A
#
# COMPACT_ATOMS: atom_id res chain seq x y z
N MET A 1 -11.97 -4.33 16.01
CA MET A 1 -10.87 -4.45 15.02
C MET A 1 -9.60 -4.67 15.80
N HIS A 2 -8.86 -5.75 15.50
CA HIS A 2 -7.65 -6.13 16.22
C HIS A 2 -6.57 -6.41 15.17
N VAL A 3 -5.56 -5.53 15.09
CA VAL A 3 -4.48 -5.61 14.10
C VAL A 3 -3.17 -5.85 14.85
N GLN A 4 -2.37 -6.78 14.38
CA GLN A 4 -1.04 -7.09 14.87
C GLN A 4 -0.03 -6.78 13.77
N TRP A 5 1.07 -6.10 14.11
CA TRP A 5 2.15 -5.87 13.17
C TRP A 5 3.31 -6.83 13.43
N ASP A 6 3.88 -7.38 12.36
CA ASP A 6 5.10 -8.17 12.44
C ASP A 6 6.32 -7.24 12.46
N ALA A 7 6.97 -7.15 13.62
CA ALA A 7 8.14 -6.31 13.81
C ALA A 7 9.45 -6.95 13.30
N THR A 8 9.47 -8.25 13.01
CA THR A 8 10.71 -8.99 12.77
C THR A 8 11.03 -9.16 11.29
N CYS A 9 10.09 -8.89 10.38
CA CYS A 9 10.27 -9.02 8.92
C CYS A 9 10.76 -10.41 8.44
N GLU A 10 10.73 -11.44 9.29
CA GLU A 10 11.36 -12.74 9.02
C GLU A 10 10.31 -13.86 8.93
N GLY A 11 10.30 -14.55 7.78
CA GLY A 11 9.77 -15.91 7.64
C GLY A 11 8.25 -16.09 7.47
N LYS A 12 7.44 -15.02 7.55
CA LYS A 12 5.96 -15.12 7.41
C LYS A 12 5.38 -14.56 6.12
N ALA A 13 6.21 -13.96 5.26
CA ALA A 13 5.75 -13.42 3.99
C ALA A 13 5.34 -14.56 3.04
N THR A 14 4.17 -14.42 2.41
CA THR A 14 3.67 -15.39 1.43
C THR A 14 3.31 -14.70 0.11
N LEU A 15 3.33 -15.46 -1.00
CA LEU A 15 2.85 -14.96 -2.29
C LEU A 15 1.35 -14.60 -2.27
N HIS A 16 0.61 -15.09 -1.28
CA HIS A 16 -0.81 -14.84 -1.11
C HIS A 16 -1.12 -13.63 -0.23
N ASP A 17 -0.11 -13.01 0.40
CA ASP A 17 -0.33 -11.80 1.20
C ASP A 17 -1.05 -10.76 0.36
N GLN A 18 -2.03 -10.11 0.98
CA GLN A 18 -2.77 -9.02 0.39
C GLN A 18 -1.90 -7.78 0.35
N VAL A 19 -1.81 -7.16 -0.82
CA VAL A 19 -1.10 -5.89 -1.02
C VAL A 19 -2.01 -4.75 -0.57
N MET A 20 -1.47 -3.90 0.29
CA MET A 20 -2.04 -2.64 0.71
C MET A 20 -1.19 -1.52 0.12
N ILE A 21 -1.81 -0.56 -0.57
CA ILE A 21 -1.12 0.62 -1.11
C ILE A 21 -1.81 1.87 -0.62
N LEU A 22 -1.03 2.88 -0.26
CA LEU A 22 -1.54 4.23 0.00
C LEU A 22 -0.69 5.27 -0.72
N ALA A 23 -1.34 6.34 -1.15
CA ALA A 23 -0.73 7.52 -1.72
C ALA A 23 -1.11 8.76 -0.92
N CYS A 24 -0.11 9.51 -0.48
CA CYS A 24 -0.24 10.77 0.24
C CYS A 24 0.01 11.93 -0.71
N ASN A 25 -0.99 12.78 -0.90
CA ASN A 25 -0.83 14.09 -1.54
C ASN A 25 -0.68 15.15 -0.44
N LEU A 26 0.56 15.56 -0.17
CA LEU A 26 0.86 16.49 0.92
C LEU A 26 0.35 17.91 0.65
N GLU A 27 0.31 18.33 -0.62
CA GLU A 27 -0.19 19.65 -1.02
C GLU A 27 -1.69 19.76 -0.73
N LYS A 28 -2.45 18.70 -1.03
CA LYS A 28 -3.89 18.62 -0.75
C LYS A 28 -4.22 18.10 0.63
N LYS A 29 -3.21 17.71 1.43
CA LYS A 29 -3.38 17.08 2.75
C LYS A 29 -4.37 15.92 2.73
N SER A 30 -4.26 15.08 1.70
CA SER A 30 -5.21 14.01 1.43
C SER A 30 -4.49 12.70 1.17
N VAL A 31 -5.15 11.59 1.52
CA VAL A 31 -4.62 10.23 1.39
C VAL A 31 -5.66 9.38 0.68
N VAL A 32 -5.21 8.57 -0.28
CA VAL A 32 -6.00 7.54 -0.93
C VAL A 32 -5.31 6.20 -0.71
N TYR A 33 -6.08 5.16 -0.42
CA TYR A 33 -5.54 3.84 -0.15
C TYR A 33 -6.47 2.74 -0.68
N ASP A 34 -5.88 1.59 -0.96
CA ASP A 34 -6.58 0.35 -1.26
C ASP A 34 -5.90 -0.77 -0.46
N LEU A 35 -6.69 -1.43 0.39
CA LEU A 35 -6.22 -2.52 1.25
C LEU A 35 -6.23 -3.87 0.53
N TYR A 36 -6.83 -3.95 -0.67
CA TYR A 36 -7.11 -5.17 -1.41
C TYR A 36 -6.68 -5.14 -2.88
N THR A 37 -5.71 -4.29 -3.25
CA THR A 37 -5.31 -4.03 -4.65
C THR A 37 -4.66 -5.22 -5.39
N GLY A 38 -4.26 -6.29 -4.69
CA GLY A 38 -3.67 -7.47 -5.34
C GLY A 38 -2.96 -8.41 -4.38
N LYS A 39 -2.28 -9.42 -4.92
CA LYS A 39 -1.51 -10.39 -4.12
C LYS A 39 -0.02 -10.11 -4.27
N ARG A 40 0.77 -10.36 -3.23
CA ARG A 40 2.24 -10.19 -3.27
C ARG A 40 2.84 -10.91 -4.48
N GLY A 41 2.36 -12.12 -4.77
CA GLY A 41 2.81 -12.94 -5.91
C GLY A 41 2.41 -12.41 -7.29
N SER A 42 1.53 -11.42 -7.37
CA SER A 42 1.24 -10.72 -8.62
C SER A 42 2.39 -9.81 -9.07
N LEU A 43 3.33 -9.49 -8.17
CA LEU A 43 4.51 -8.65 -8.40
C LEU A 43 4.21 -7.19 -8.79
N ALA A 44 2.95 -6.84 -9.01
CA ALA A 44 2.48 -5.51 -9.31
C ALA A 44 1.03 -5.32 -8.83
N SER A 45 0.68 -4.07 -8.52
CA SER A 45 -0.66 -3.61 -8.12
C SER A 45 -0.86 -2.17 -8.58
N GLN A 46 -2.11 -1.72 -8.63
CA GLN A 46 -2.48 -0.38 -9.11
C GLN A 46 -3.40 0.31 -8.10
N LEU A 47 -3.15 1.59 -7.86
CA LEU A 47 -4.01 2.44 -7.05
C LEU A 47 -4.63 3.51 -7.95
N GLN A 48 -5.96 3.54 -7.99
CA GLN A 48 -6.68 4.58 -8.72
C GLN A 48 -6.58 5.89 -7.92
N LEU A 49 -5.99 6.91 -8.54
CA LEU A 49 -5.87 8.23 -7.95
C LEU A 49 -7.00 9.14 -8.43
N PRO A 50 -7.47 10.07 -7.58
CA PRO A 50 -8.49 11.02 -7.98
C PRO A 50 -7.99 11.91 -9.13
N SER A 51 -8.85 12.20 -10.11
CA SER A 51 -8.47 13.02 -11.28
C SER A 51 -8.00 14.42 -10.89
N GLN A 52 -8.50 14.98 -9.78
CA GLN A 52 -8.04 16.27 -9.26
C GLN A 52 -6.60 16.27 -8.74
N TRP A 53 -5.89 15.13 -8.75
CA TRP A 53 -4.46 15.02 -8.41
C TRP A 53 -3.56 15.01 -9.65
N GLN A 54 -4.10 15.07 -10.87
CA GLN A 54 -3.31 15.11 -12.10
C GLN A 54 -2.26 16.22 -12.06
N GLY A 55 -1.01 15.87 -12.38
CA GLY A 55 0.12 16.79 -12.36
C GLY A 55 0.76 17.01 -10.99
N ASP A 56 0.08 16.65 -9.89
CA ASP A 56 0.59 16.76 -8.52
C ASP A 56 1.67 15.72 -8.24
N THR A 57 2.35 15.90 -7.11
CA THR A 57 3.28 14.91 -6.58
C THR A 57 2.71 14.20 -5.35
N VAL A 58 2.84 12.86 -5.33
CA VAL A 58 2.41 12.02 -4.22
C VAL A 58 3.55 11.17 -3.68
N GLU A 59 3.48 10.84 -2.40
CA GLU A 59 4.33 9.84 -1.76
C GLU A 59 3.57 8.54 -1.61
N VAL A 60 4.15 7.43 -2.05
CA VAL A 60 3.49 6.12 -2.06
C VAL A 60 4.14 5.20 -1.03
N TYR A 61 3.32 4.46 -0.30
CA TYR A 61 3.75 3.45 0.65
C TYR A 61 3.01 2.14 0.38
N ILE A 62 3.69 1.02 0.56
CA ILE A 62 3.13 -0.32 0.43
C ILE A 62 3.26 -1.08 1.73
N ALA A 63 2.27 -1.91 2.05
CA ALA A 63 2.34 -2.88 3.13
C ALA A 63 1.67 -4.18 2.68
N PHE A 64 1.88 -5.24 3.45
CA PHE A 64 1.31 -6.54 3.16
C PHE A 64 0.54 -7.05 4.37
N MET A 65 -0.61 -7.67 4.11
CA MET A 65 -1.48 -8.25 5.12
C MET A 65 -1.63 -9.75 4.85
N SER A 66 -1.51 -10.56 5.90
CA SER A 66 -1.76 -12.00 5.83
C SER A 66 -3.13 -12.29 5.21
N ALA A 67 -3.16 -13.17 4.22
CA ALA A 67 -4.42 -13.61 3.61
C ALA A 67 -5.13 -14.74 4.38
N ASN A 68 -4.52 -15.24 5.47
CA ASN A 68 -5.10 -16.30 6.28
C ASN A 68 -6.13 -15.73 7.26
N ASP A 69 -5.78 -14.65 7.96
CA ASP A 69 -6.53 -14.09 9.08
C ASP A 69 -6.76 -12.58 8.99
N PHE A 70 -6.17 -11.90 8.00
CA PHE A 70 -6.27 -10.45 7.76
C PHE A 70 -5.91 -9.57 8.97
N ASN A 71 -5.18 -10.12 9.94
CA ASN A 71 -4.83 -9.40 11.18
C ASN A 71 -3.34 -9.15 11.31
N LEU A 72 -2.49 -9.96 10.66
CA LEU A 72 -1.05 -9.75 10.64
C LEU A 72 -0.65 -8.84 9.47
N VAL A 73 -0.05 -7.69 9.77
CA VAL A 73 0.43 -6.71 8.79
C VAL A 73 1.94 -6.50 8.88
N SER A 74 2.60 -6.26 7.75
CA SER A 74 4.01 -5.86 7.71
C SER A 74 4.19 -4.39 8.08
N TYR A 75 5.43 -3.97 8.31
CA TYR A 75 5.78 -2.55 8.20
C TYR A 75 5.44 -2.01 6.80
N SER A 76 5.11 -0.72 6.74
CA SER A 76 5.02 -0.01 5.49
C SER A 76 6.41 0.23 4.93
N GLN A 77 6.54 0.06 3.62
CA GLN A 77 7.74 0.39 2.86
C GLN A 77 7.44 1.59 1.97
N TYR A 78 8.36 2.55 1.94
CA TYR A 78 8.27 3.68 1.03
C TYR A 78 8.52 3.20 -0.41
N ALA A 79 7.53 3.40 -1.27
CA ALA A 79 7.56 3.02 -2.68
C ALA A 79 7.91 4.20 -3.61
N GLY A 80 8.26 5.35 -3.03
CA GLY A 80 8.82 6.49 -3.76
C GLY A 80 7.87 7.68 -3.91
N ARG A 81 8.42 8.72 -4.51
CA ARG A 81 7.74 9.97 -4.87
C ARG A 81 7.37 9.92 -6.34
N HIS A 82 6.09 10.05 -6.64
CA HIS A 82 5.55 9.89 -7.99
C HIS A 82 4.81 11.15 -8.41
N ARG A 83 5.06 11.60 -9.64
CA ARG A 83 4.21 12.62 -10.27
C ARG A 83 3.02 11.91 -10.89
N VAL A 84 1.81 12.35 -10.55
CA VAL A 84 0.60 11.79 -11.14
C VAL A 84 0.54 12.19 -12.60
N GLY A 85 0.41 11.20 -13.48
CA GLY A 85 0.27 11.41 -14.92
C GLY A 85 -0.90 12.33 -15.25
N VAL A 86 -0.81 12.98 -16.41
CA VAL A 86 -1.90 13.80 -16.97
C VAL A 86 -2.86 12.88 -17.72
#